data_AF-X0W5N7-F1
#
_entry.id   AF-X0W5N7-F1
#
_cell.length_a   1.000
_cell.length_b   1.000
_cell.length_c   1.000
_cell.angle_alpha   90.00
_cell.angle_beta   90.00
_cell.angle_gamma   90.00
#
_symmetry.space_group_name_H-M   'P 1'
#
loop_
_entity.id
_entity.type
_entity.pdbx_description
1 polymer ?
#
loop_
_entity_poly.entity_id
_entity_poly.type
_entity_poly.pdbx_seq_one_letter_code
_entity_poly.pdbx_strand_id
1 'polypeptide(L)'
;MDLIPLTDKGNEPDSPKTVVMSERAKILARIRTTPVQRQRSNAPNLRLLGRIEPDETSVKNITAWTGGRIDRLHVKVTGQHVHKGQVIATLYSPEIFAAHQDLIVAKKQIARMANSADSSK
;
A
#
# COMPACT_ATOMS: atom_id res chain seq x y z
N MET A 1 -52.60 -70.40 -37.25
CA MET A 1 -51.89 -69.91 -36.06
C MET A 1 -51.78 -68.41 -36.23
N ASP A 2 -52.48 -67.66 -35.39
CA ASP A 2 -52.60 -66.21 -35.47
C ASP A 2 -51.43 -65.58 -34.69
N LEU A 3 -50.63 -64.75 -35.34
CA LEU A 3 -49.43 -64.17 -34.73
C LEU A 3 -49.78 -62.88 -34.00
N ILE A 4 -49.47 -62.85 -32.70
CA ILE A 4 -49.61 -61.66 -31.85
C ILE A 4 -48.45 -60.71 -32.16
N PRO A 5 -48.70 -59.43 -32.44
CA PRO A 5 -47.64 -58.49 -32.78
C PRO A 5 -46.77 -58.23 -31.54
N LEU A 6 -45.45 -58.26 -31.74
CA LEU A 6 -44.46 -57.85 -30.76
C LEU A 6 -44.58 -56.34 -30.55
N THR A 7 -45.35 -55.94 -29.54
CA THR A 7 -45.46 -54.55 -29.11
C THR A 7 -44.20 -54.13 -28.38
N ASP A 8 -43.51 -53.19 -29.03
CA ASP A 8 -42.42 -52.34 -28.58
C ASP A 8 -41.16 -53.01 -28.05
N LYS A 9 -40.05 -52.74 -28.76
CA LYS A 9 -38.69 -52.82 -28.23
C LYS A 9 -38.62 -51.98 -26.95
N GLY A 10 -38.82 -52.62 -25.81
CA GLY A 10 -38.77 -51.99 -24.50
C GLY A 10 -37.36 -51.52 -24.18
N ASN A 11 -37.12 -50.21 -24.34
CA ASN A 11 -36.10 -49.42 -23.65
C ASN A 11 -34.76 -50.13 -23.36
N GLU A 12 -34.14 -50.75 -24.37
CA GLU A 12 -32.73 -51.11 -24.26
C GLU A 12 -31.90 -49.82 -24.35
N PRO A 13 -30.91 -49.63 -23.46
CA PRO A 13 -30.04 -48.47 -23.51
C PRO A 13 -29.20 -48.52 -24.79
N ASP A 14 -29.37 -47.52 -25.66
CA ASP A 14 -28.68 -47.37 -26.95
C ASP A 14 -27.15 -47.17 -26.82
N SER A 15 -26.64 -47.13 -25.58
CA SER A 15 -25.21 -47.09 -25.24
C SER A 15 -25.00 -47.49 -23.77
N PRO A 16 -23.86 -48.09 -23.41
CA PRO A 16 -23.54 -48.51 -22.03
C PRO A 16 -23.41 -47.35 -21.01
N LYS A 17 -23.59 -46.09 -21.45
CA LYS A 17 -23.51 -44.88 -20.62
C LYS A 17 -24.87 -44.19 -20.43
N THR A 18 -25.95 -44.77 -20.94
CA THR A 18 -27.31 -44.19 -20.83
C THR A 18 -28.18 -45.06 -19.93
N VAL A 19 -28.83 -44.43 -18.96
CA VAL A 19 -29.83 -45.09 -18.10
C VAL A 19 -31.21 -44.60 -18.50
N VAL A 20 -32.09 -45.51 -18.89
CA VAL A 20 -33.47 -45.20 -19.26
C VAL A 20 -34.38 -45.49 -18.06
N MET A 21 -35.23 -44.53 -17.72
CA MET A 21 -36.19 -44.63 -16.62
C MET A 21 -37.61 -44.42 -17.10
N SER A 22 -38.55 -45.19 -16.55
CA SER A 22 -39.98 -44.97 -16.75
C SER A 22 -40.44 -43.70 -16.04
N GLU A 23 -41.52 -43.06 -16.53
CA GLU A 23 -42.05 -41.83 -15.93
C GLU A 23 -42.41 -42.00 -14.45
N ARG A 24 -42.93 -43.17 -14.05
CA ARG A 24 -43.18 -43.50 -12.65
C ARG A 24 -41.89 -43.52 -11.82
N ALA A 25 -40.81 -44.08 -12.36
CA ALA A 25 -39.51 -44.11 -11.69
C ALA A 25 -38.91 -42.71 -11.54
N LYS A 26 -39.05 -41.84 -12.55
CA LYS A 26 -38.61 -40.43 -12.48
C LYS A 26 -39.34 -39.64 -11.39
N ILE A 27 -40.65 -39.84 -11.28
CA ILE A 27 -41.49 -39.17 -10.27
C ILE A 27 -41.14 -39.65 -8.86
N LEU A 28 -41.00 -40.97 -8.66
CA LEU A 28 -40.61 -41.55 -7.36
C LEU A 28 -39.19 -41.11 -6.94
N ALA A 29 -38.26 -41.04 -7.90
CA ALA A 29 -36.90 -40.58 -7.68
C ALA A 29 -36.76 -39.05 -7.54
N ARG A 30 -37.86 -38.30 -7.73
CA ARG A 30 -37.94 -36.82 -7.59
C ARG A 30 -36.84 -36.08 -8.36
N ILE A 31 -36.59 -36.50 -9.59
CA ILE A 31 -35.53 -35.92 -10.42
C ILE A 31 -35.86 -34.46 -10.73
N ARG A 32 -34.90 -33.56 -10.48
CA ARG A 32 -34.96 -32.15 -10.85
C ARG A 32 -33.81 -31.84 -11.80
N THR A 33 -34.11 -31.21 -12.92
CA THR A 33 -33.11 -30.81 -13.92
C THR A 33 -33.12 -29.31 -14.09
N THR A 34 -31.94 -28.73 -14.30
CA THR A 34 -31.76 -27.33 -14.66
C THR A 34 -30.89 -27.24 -15.90
N PRO A 35 -31.21 -26.36 -16.87
CA PRO A 35 -30.39 -26.21 -18.07
C PRO A 35 -28.99 -25.72 -17.71
N VAL A 36 -27.96 -26.26 -18.36
CA VAL A 36 -26.58 -25.82 -18.17
C VAL A 36 -26.40 -24.44 -18.79
N GLN A 37 -25.97 -23.46 -17.99
CA GLN A 37 -25.72 -22.10 -18.43
C GLN A 37 -24.26 -21.73 -18.19
N ARG A 38 -23.62 -21.07 -19.18
CA ARG A 38 -22.29 -20.50 -18.98
C ARG A 38 -22.40 -19.24 -18.13
N GLN A 39 -21.89 -19.29 -16.91
CA GLN A 39 -21.84 -18.13 -16.03
C GLN A 39 -20.53 -17.37 -16.26
N ARG A 40 -20.60 -16.07 -16.60
CA ARG A 40 -19.42 -15.27 -17.01
C ARG A 40 -18.51 -14.80 -15.87
N SER A 41 -18.90 -14.98 -14.62
CA SER A 41 -18.02 -14.73 -13.47
C SER A 41 -18.69 -15.23 -12.20
N ASN A 42 -18.26 -16.40 -11.73
CA ASN A 42 -18.44 -16.78 -10.33
C ASN A 42 -17.11 -16.47 -9.64
N ALA A 43 -16.75 -15.19 -9.57
CA ALA A 43 -15.70 -14.80 -8.64
C ALA A 43 -16.29 -15.01 -7.24
N PRO A 44 -15.75 -15.90 -6.40
CA PRO A 44 -16.24 -16.04 -5.03
C PRO A 44 -16.09 -14.68 -4.33
N ASN A 45 -17.12 -14.29 -3.57
CA ASN A 45 -17.04 -13.11 -2.72
C ASN A 45 -15.98 -13.35 -1.62
N LEU A 46 -14.75 -12.95 -1.89
CA LEU A 46 -13.62 -13.09 -0.97
C LEU A 46 -13.60 -11.90 -0.02
N ARG A 47 -13.85 -12.16 1.28
CA ARG A 47 -13.64 -11.17 2.33
C ARG A 47 -12.22 -11.28 2.85
N LEU A 48 -11.46 -10.19 2.70
CA LEU A 48 -10.12 -10.05 3.25
C LEU A 48 -10.11 -9.03 4.38
N LEU A 49 -9.26 -9.28 5.37
CA LEU A 49 -8.95 -8.31 6.42
C LEU A 49 -7.76 -7.47 5.95
N GLY A 50 -7.81 -6.17 6.19
CA GLY A 50 -6.72 -5.24 5.91
C GLY A 50 -6.31 -4.49 7.16
N ARG A 51 -5.10 -3.93 7.15
CA ARG A 51 -4.60 -3.02 8.17
C ARG A 51 -4.36 -1.64 7.55
N ILE A 52 -4.63 -0.60 8.31
CA ILE A 52 -4.24 0.76 7.95
C ILE A 52 -2.79 0.94 8.35
N GLU A 53 -1.94 1.18 7.36
CA GLU A 53 -0.52 1.46 7.58
C GLU A 53 -0.19 2.90 7.18
N PRO A 54 0.77 3.55 7.86
CA PRO A 54 1.27 4.84 7.41
C PRO A 54 1.82 4.72 5.99
N ASP A 55 1.53 5.72 5.17
CA ASP A 55 2.15 5.83 3.85
C ASP A 55 3.67 6.09 4.02
N GLU A 56 4.47 5.06 3.73
CA GLU A 56 5.93 5.12 3.85
C GLU A 56 6.55 6.23 2.98
N THR A 57 5.91 6.59 1.86
CA THR A 57 6.40 7.66 0.98
C THR A 57 6.29 9.05 1.60
N SER A 58 5.36 9.19 2.56
CA SER A 58 5.12 10.42 3.32
C SER A 58 6.04 10.54 4.54
N VAL A 59 6.78 9.49 4.91
CA VAL A 59 7.71 9.52 6.05
C VAL A 59 8.96 10.33 5.71
N LYS A 60 9.31 11.29 6.58
CA LYS A 60 10.50 12.13 6.44
C LYS A 60 11.33 12.08 7.73
N ASN A 61 12.62 11.78 7.59
CA ASN A 61 13.60 11.85 8.66
C ASN A 61 14.36 13.17 8.56
N ILE A 62 14.26 14.01 9.59
CA ILE A 62 14.94 15.30 9.65
C ILE A 62 16.17 15.15 10.55
N THR A 63 17.35 15.27 9.97
CA THR A 63 18.62 15.26 10.69
C THR A 63 19.16 16.67 10.84
N ALA A 64 19.95 16.90 11.90
CA ALA A 64 20.71 18.13 12.03
C ALA A 64 21.85 18.14 10.99
N TRP A 65 22.09 19.28 10.35
CA TRP A 65 23.20 19.44 9.40
C TRP A 65 24.56 19.54 10.08
N THR A 66 24.58 19.93 11.36
CA THR A 66 25.81 20.11 12.14
C THR A 66 25.67 19.48 13.51
N GLY A 67 26.81 19.14 14.11
CA GLY A 67 26.88 18.74 15.51
C GLY A 67 26.61 19.94 16.43
N GLY A 68 26.05 19.67 17.61
CA GLY A 68 25.77 20.72 18.57
C GLY A 68 25.03 20.23 19.81
N ARG A 69 24.72 21.18 20.69
CA ARG A 69 23.90 20.99 21.89
C ARG A 69 22.49 21.48 21.61
N ILE A 70 21.48 20.69 21.97
CA ILE A 70 20.08 21.13 21.90
C ILE A 70 19.84 22.22 22.95
N ASP A 71 19.36 23.38 22.51
CA ASP A 71 18.95 24.47 23.40
C ASP A 71 17.50 24.31 23.85
N ARG A 72 16.62 23.97 22.91
CA ARG A 72 15.20 23.79 23.19
C ARG A 72 14.60 22.74 22.28
N LEU A 73 13.84 21.82 22.87
CA LEU A 73 13.06 20.83 22.16
C LEU A 73 11.57 21.21 22.23
N HIS A 74 10.98 21.53 21.08
CA HIS A 74 9.58 21.96 20.97
C HIS A 74 8.62 20.78 20.82
N VAL A 75 9.05 19.72 20.14
CA VAL A 75 8.28 18.47 19.98
C VAL A 75 8.92 17.40 20.84
N LYS A 76 8.23 16.96 21.89
CA LYS A 76 8.81 16.13 22.96
C LYS A 76 8.32 14.68 22.95
N VAL A 77 7.24 14.40 22.22
CA VAL A 77 6.52 13.12 22.32
C VAL A 77 6.27 12.55 20.92
N THR A 78 6.52 11.26 20.77
CA THR A 78 6.22 10.50 19.56
C THR A 78 4.71 10.47 19.31
N GLY A 79 4.29 10.72 18.07
CA GLY A 79 2.86 10.79 17.70
C GLY A 79 2.23 12.18 17.88
N GLN A 80 2.98 13.18 18.35
CA GLN A 80 2.51 14.56 18.34
C GLN A 80 2.29 15.04 16.90
N HIS A 81 1.11 15.57 16.61
CA HIS A 81 0.83 16.17 15.30
C HIS A 81 1.68 17.41 15.07
N VAL A 82 2.29 17.49 13.89
CA VAL A 82 3.12 18.61 13.45
C VAL A 82 2.74 19.05 12.04
N HIS A 83 3.02 20.31 11.72
CA HIS A 83 2.75 20.90 10.41
C HIS A 83 4.06 21.29 9.70
N LYS A 84 4.02 21.41 8.37
CA LYS A 84 5.18 21.85 7.58
C LYS A 84 5.66 23.23 8.05
N GLY A 85 6.96 23.35 8.31
CA GLY A 85 7.59 24.59 8.78
C GLY A 85 7.55 24.79 10.30
N GLN A 86 6.93 23.88 11.05
CA GLN A 86 6.97 23.93 12.51
C GLN A 86 8.39 23.68 13.02
N VAL A 87 8.83 24.51 13.97
CA VAL A 87 10.12 24.34 14.64
C VAL A 87 10.06 23.11 15.57
N ILE A 88 10.96 22.15 15.33
CA ILE A 88 11.05 20.91 16.12
C ILE A 88 12.03 21.10 17.29
N ALA A 89 13.21 21.66 17.01
CA ALA A 89 14.25 21.90 17.99
C ALA A 89 15.11 23.12 17.60
N THR A 90 15.72 23.75 18.60
CA THR A 90 16.77 24.75 18.44
C THR A 90 18.10 24.13 18.87
N LEU A 91 19.12 24.27 18.04
CA LEU A 91 20.43 23.67 18.21
C LEU A 91 21.51 24.76 18.25
N TYR A 92 22.35 24.71 19.27
CA TYR A 92 23.59 25.48 19.34
C TYR A 92 24.74 24.66 18.79
N SER A 93 25.41 25.14 17.74
CA SER A 93 26.61 24.50 17.17
C SER A 93 27.85 25.34 17.49
N PRO A 94 28.76 24.85 18.37
CA PRO A 94 30.00 25.55 18.68
C PRO A 94 30.90 25.78 17.46
N GLU A 95 30.91 24.81 16.53
CA GLU A 95 31.71 24.86 15.31
C GLU A 95 31.26 26.00 14.39
N ILE A 96 29.94 26.09 14.11
CA ILE A 96 29.39 27.18 13.30
C ILE A 96 29.57 28.53 13.99
N PHE A 97 29.44 28.58 15.32
CA PHE A 97 29.67 29.80 16.08
C PHE A 97 31.12 30.29 15.94
N ALA A 98 32.09 29.38 16.10
CA ALA A 98 33.52 29.70 15.94
C ALA A 98 33.83 30.15 14.50
N ALA A 99 33.38 29.40 13.50
CA ALA A 99 33.58 29.75 12.09
C ALA A 99 32.97 31.13 11.75
N HIS A 100 31.84 31.48 12.36
CA HIS A 100 31.23 32.80 12.18
C HIS A 100 32.09 33.92 12.79
N GLN A 101 32.66 33.70 13.98
CA GLN A 101 33.59 34.67 14.59
C GLN A 101 34.84 34.85 13.74
N ASP A 102 35.42 33.77 13.23
CA ASP A 102 36.60 33.81 12.38
C ASP A 102 36.33 34.61 11.09
N LEU A 103 35.16 34.42 10.48
CA LEU A 103 34.74 35.20 9.31
C LEU A 103 34.62 36.70 9.63
N ILE A 104 34.05 37.05 10.78
CA ILE A 104 33.94 38.46 11.20
C ILE A 104 35.33 39.07 11.38
N VAL A 105 36.25 38.34 12.00
CA VAL A 105 37.64 38.79 12.21
C VAL A 105 38.35 38.98 10.86
N ALA A 106 38.26 38.00 9.95
CA ALA A 106 38.86 38.08 8.63
C ALA A 106 38.33 39.29 7.83
N LYS A 107 37.02 39.54 7.84
CA LYS A 107 36.43 40.73 7.18
C LYS A 107 36.96 42.04 7.76
N LYS A 108 37.10 42.14 9.08
CA LYS A 108 37.66 43.33 9.74
C LYS A 108 39.12 43.55 9.35
N GLN A 109 39.91 42.47 9.25
CA GLN A 109 41.30 42.56 8.81
C GLN A 109 41.41 43.05 7.36
N ILE A 110 40.61 42.51 6.44
CA ILE A 110 40.57 42.96 5.04
C ILE A 110 40.20 44.46 4.96
N ALA A 111 39.20 44.90 5.71
CA ALA A 111 38.81 46.31 5.73
C ALA A 111 39.92 47.24 6.26
N ARG A 112 40.66 46.82 7.30
CA ARG A 112 41.81 47.57 7.80
C ARG A 112 42.94 47.65 6.77
N MET A 113 43.22 46.54 6.09
CA MET A 113 44.25 46.48 5.04
C MET A 113 43.91 47.40 3.86
N ALA A 114 42.64 47.43 3.43
CA ALA A 114 42.17 48.35 2.40
C ALA A 114 42.38 49.81 2.79
N ASN A 115 42.04 50.19 4.02
CA ASN A 115 42.21 51.56 4.50
C ASN A 115 43.70 51.96 4.66
N SER A 116 44.57 51.03 5.04
CA SER A 116 46.02 51.30 5.13
C SER A 116 46.70 51.43 3.77
N ALA A 117 46.15 50.81 2.72
CA ALA A 117 46.67 50.94 1.36
C ALA A 117 46.28 52.28 0.72
N ASP A 118 45.15 52.87 1.10
CA ASP A 118 44.72 54.20 0.66
C ASP A 118 45.48 55.33 1.38
N SER A 119 45.97 55.12 2.60
CA SER A 119 46.71 56.13 3.36
C SER A 119 48.20 56.23 3.00
N SER A 120 48.71 55.38 2.11
CA SER A 120 50.12 55.35 1.70
C SER A 120 50.37 55.89 0.27
N LYS A 121 49.40 56.61 -0.31
CA LYS A 121 49.53 57.42 -1.52
C LYS A 121 49.39 58.90 -1.19
#